data_AF-A0A1Q3T0M5-F1
#
_entry.id   AF-A0A1Q3T0M5-F1
#
_cell.length_a   1.000
_cell.length_b   1.000
_cell.length_c   1.000
_cell.angle_alpha   90.00
_cell.angle_beta   90.00
_cell.angle_gamma   90.00
#
_symmetry.space_group_name_H-M   'P 1'
#
loop_
_entity.id
_entity.type
_entity.pdbx_description
1 polymer ?
#
loop_
_entity_poly.entity_id
_entity_poly.type
_entity_poly.pdbx_seq_one_letter_code
_entity_poly.pdbx_strand_id
1 'polypeptide(L)'
;MVRNTSKVYSGILEHQTTPEQSQRVLVGSRQWFEWLSNQNSFAFVNDTGRFTSRKERRPGGWYWYAYRRIGGKLKTAYLGKTEELYLDRLNRVAGLLAVPAHQPKEVLATEPAI
;
A
#
# COMPACT_ATOMS: atom_id res chain seq x y z
N MET A 1 -0.85 -21.79 -8.54
CA MET A 1 -1.63 -20.58 -8.22
C MET A 1 -0.89 -19.38 -8.78
N VAL A 2 -1.42 -18.78 -9.85
CA VAL A 2 -0.77 -17.63 -10.51
C VAL A 2 -0.78 -16.47 -9.53
N ARG A 3 0.40 -16.03 -9.11
CA ARG A 3 0.55 -14.88 -8.21
C ARG A 3 0.32 -13.60 -9.04
N ASN A 4 -0.93 -13.29 -9.33
CA ASN A 4 -1.35 -12.03 -9.94
C ASN A 4 -1.02 -10.89 -8.98
N THR A 5 0.22 -10.44 -9.06
CA THR A 5 0.75 -9.40 -8.19
C THR A 5 0.30 -8.08 -8.79
N SER A 6 -0.80 -7.54 -8.27
CA SER A 6 -1.32 -6.23 -8.64
C SER A 6 -0.31 -5.15 -8.28
N LYS A 7 0.02 -4.30 -9.25
CA LYS A 7 1.09 -3.30 -9.13
C LYS A 7 0.52 -1.92 -9.40
N VAL A 8 0.87 -0.97 -8.56
CA VAL A 8 0.60 0.45 -8.77
C VAL A 8 1.87 1.08 -9.29
N TYR A 9 1.83 1.64 -10.50
CA TYR A 9 2.92 2.38 -11.12
C TYR A 9 2.47 3.82 -11.39
N SER A 10 3.21 4.80 -10.87
CA SER A 10 2.98 6.23 -11.13
C SER A 10 1.53 6.69 -10.95
N GLY A 11 0.81 6.12 -9.98
CA GLY A 11 -0.59 6.44 -9.68
C GLY A 11 -1.64 5.66 -10.47
N ILE A 12 -1.24 4.64 -11.22
CA ILE A 12 -2.12 3.72 -11.93
C ILE A 12 -1.94 2.33 -11.35
N LEU A 13 -3.01 1.77 -10.80
CA LEU A 13 -3.10 0.36 -10.47
C LEU A 13 -3.31 -0.45 -11.75
N GLU A 14 -2.39 -1.35 -12.03
CA GLU A 14 -2.55 -2.40 -13.02
C GLU A 14 -2.83 -3.71 -12.30
N HIS A 15 -4.03 -4.26 -12.52
CA HIS A 15 -4.41 -5.58 -12.04
C HIS A 15 -5.02 -6.38 -13.17
N GLN A 16 -4.79 -7.70 -13.19
CA GLN A 16 -5.46 -8.55 -14.18
C GLN A 16 -6.85 -8.91 -13.64
N THR A 17 -7.88 -8.66 -14.45
CA THR A 17 -9.26 -9.05 -14.17
C THR A 17 -9.53 -10.45 -14.67
N THR A 18 -8.95 -10.80 -15.82
CA THR A 18 -8.96 -12.15 -16.40
C THR A 18 -7.55 -12.51 -16.87
N PRO A 19 -7.25 -13.79 -17.16
CA PRO A 19 -5.94 -14.18 -17.70
C PRO A 19 -5.54 -13.41 -18.97
N GLU A 20 -6.53 -12.87 -19.69
CA GLU A 20 -6.38 -12.18 -20.97
C GLU A 20 -6.64 -10.67 -20.90
N GLN A 21 -7.14 -10.14 -19.77
CA GLN A 21 -7.43 -8.71 -19.62
C GLN A 21 -6.77 -8.12 -18.37
N SER A 22 -6.14 -6.97 -18.58
CA SER A 22 -5.59 -6.13 -17.52
C SER A 22 -6.39 -4.84 -17.45
N GLN A 23 -6.85 -4.49 -16.25
CA GLN A 23 -7.55 -3.24 -15.99
C GLN A 23 -6.59 -2.24 -15.37
N ARG A 24 -6.68 -0.99 -15.84
CA ARG A 24 -5.96 0.16 -15.32
C ARG A 24 -6.90 1.01 -14.50
N VAL A 25 -6.56 1.24 -13.25
CA VAL A 25 -7.39 1.99 -12.29
C VAL A 25 -6.59 3.15 -11.72
N LEU A 26 -7.13 4.37 -11.81
CA LEU A 26 -6.48 5.53 -11.22
C LEU A 26 -6.55 5.48 -9.70
N VAL A 27 -5.41 5.67 -9.03
CA VAL A 27 -5.34 5.73 -7.56
C VAL A 27 -6.15 6.92 -7.06
N GLY A 28 -7.00 6.69 -6.07
CA GLY A 28 -7.93 7.71 -5.54
C GLY A 28 -9.26 7.81 -6.31
N SER A 29 -9.45 7.04 -7.38
CA SER A 29 -10.76 6.91 -8.02
C SER A 29 -11.69 5.96 -7.24
N ARG A 30 -13.00 6.01 -7.52
CA ARG A 30 -13.97 5.06 -6.94
C ARG A 30 -13.58 3.59 -7.19
N GLN A 31 -13.16 3.27 -8.41
CA GLN A 31 -12.72 1.93 -8.79
C GLN A 31 -11.53 1.46 -7.95
N TRP A 32 -10.63 2.36 -7.56
CA TRP A 32 -9.49 2.04 -6.69
C TRP A 32 -9.95 1.63 -5.30
N PHE A 33 -10.91 2.34 -4.72
CA PHE A 33 -11.46 1.98 -3.39
C PHE A 33 -12.28 0.69 -3.43
N GLU A 34 -13.07 0.46 -4.49
CA GLU A 34 -13.80 -0.79 -4.71
C GLU A 34 -12.82 -1.97 -4.85
N TRP A 35 -11.71 -1.76 -5.55
CA TRP A 35 -10.64 -2.75 -5.67
C TRP A 35 -9.96 -3.03 -4.31
N LEU A 36 -9.57 -1.99 -3.56
CA LEU A 36 -8.97 -2.13 -2.22
C LEU A 36 -9.91 -2.81 -1.21
N SER A 37 -11.23 -2.70 -1.38
CA SER A 37 -12.18 -3.39 -0.51
C SER A 37 -12.03 -4.91 -0.61
N ASN A 38 -11.84 -5.41 -1.85
CA ASN A 38 -11.71 -6.82 -2.17
C ASN A 38 -10.30 -7.39 -1.99
N GLN A 39 -9.30 -6.52 -1.85
CA GLN A 39 -7.89 -6.91 -1.88
C GLN A 39 -7.22 -6.74 -0.52
N ASN A 40 -6.29 -7.65 -0.24
CA ASN A 40 -5.55 -7.65 1.03
C ASN A 40 -4.08 -7.25 0.85
N SER A 41 -3.60 -7.09 -0.39
CA SER A 41 -2.23 -6.66 -0.64
C SER A 41 -2.04 -6.10 -2.05
N PHE A 42 -1.15 -5.13 -2.19
CA PHE A 42 -0.71 -4.62 -3.49
C PHE A 42 0.74 -4.16 -3.44
N ALA A 43 1.43 -4.17 -4.57
CA ALA A 43 2.76 -3.57 -4.67
C ALA A 43 2.61 -2.13 -5.18
N PHE A 44 3.26 -1.18 -4.52
CA PHE A 44 3.37 0.20 -4.97
C PHE A 44 4.79 0.47 -5.46
N VAL A 45 4.92 1.07 -6.63
CA VAL A 45 6.20 1.43 -7.25
C VAL A 45 6.08 2.84 -7.83
N ASN A 46 7.01 3.71 -7.48
CA ASN A 46 7.19 5.03 -8.07
C ASN A 46 8.69 5.33 -8.22
N ASP A 47 9.04 6.48 -8.80
CA ASP A 47 10.43 6.94 -8.93
C ASP A 47 11.17 7.04 -7.58
N THR A 48 10.46 7.41 -6.51
CA THR A 48 11.05 7.53 -5.17
C THR A 48 11.31 6.17 -4.49
N GLY A 49 10.69 5.08 -4.98
CA GLY A 49 10.87 3.75 -4.42
C GLY A 49 9.70 2.80 -4.60
N ARG A 50 9.80 1.64 -3.93
CA ARG A 50 8.80 0.57 -3.97
C ARG A 50 8.49 0.03 -2.59
N PHE A 51 7.25 -0.35 -2.34
CA PHE A 51 6.84 -1.07 -1.14
C PHE A 51 5.67 -2.01 -1.43
N THR A 52 5.43 -2.94 -0.51
CA THR A 52 4.27 -3.83 -0.55
C THR A 52 3.29 -3.39 0.53
N SER A 53 2.11 -2.98 0.12
CA SER A 53 0.99 -2.70 1.02
C SER A 53 0.28 -3.99 1.39
N ARG A 54 -0.10 -4.15 2.65
CA ARG A 54 -0.99 -5.21 3.11
C ARG A 54 -2.06 -4.67 4.03
N LYS A 55 -3.26 -5.22 3.87
CA LYS A 55 -4.41 -5.00 4.73
C LYS A 55 -4.32 -5.98 5.89
N GLU A 56 -4.25 -5.45 7.09
CA GLU A 56 -4.21 -6.20 8.33
C GLU A 56 -5.47 -5.90 9.15
N ARG A 57 -6.03 -6.93 9.78
CA ARG A 57 -7.09 -6.77 10.76
C ARG A 57 -6.45 -6.48 12.12
N ARG A 58 -6.84 -5.38 12.75
CA ARG A 58 -6.43 -4.99 14.10
C ARG A 58 -7.68 -4.72 14.96
N PRO A 59 -7.54 -4.61 16.29
CA PRO A 59 -8.61 -4.05 17.11
C PRO A 59 -9.08 -2.72 16.50
N GLY A 60 -10.40 -2.55 16.30
CA GLY A 60 -10.97 -1.36 15.67
C GLY A 60 -11.09 -1.38 14.14
N GLY A 61 -10.69 -2.46 13.44
CA GLY A 61 -11.05 -2.66 12.03
C GLY A 61 -9.92 -3.10 11.10
N TRP A 62 -10.08 -2.74 9.81
CA TRP A 62 -9.13 -3.06 8.75
C TRP A 62 -8.22 -1.87 8.45
N TYR A 63 -6.93 -2.13 8.45
CA TYR A 63 -5.90 -1.11 8.30
C TYR A 63 -4.86 -1.54 7.29
N TRP A 64 -4.27 -0.58 6.58
CA TRP A 64 -3.22 -0.83 5.63
C TRP A 64 -1.85 -0.49 6.21
N TYR A 65 -0.87 -1.33 5.90
CA TYR A 65 0.52 -1.16 6.27
C TYR A 65 1.40 -1.36 5.03
N ALA A 66 2.42 -0.53 4.90
CA ALA A 66 3.43 -0.59 3.85
C ALA A 66 4.69 -1.30 4.38
N TYR A 67 5.19 -2.26 3.63
CA TYR A 67 6.39 -3.03 3.96
C TYR A 67 7.44 -2.87 2.87
N ARG A 68 8.69 -2.60 3.25
CA ARG A 68 9.82 -2.50 2.32
C ARG A 68 11.08 -3.08 2.91
N ARG A 69 11.85 -3.85 2.13
CA ARG A 69 13.20 -4.30 2.53
C ARG A 69 14.26 -3.41 1.89
N ILE A 70 15.12 -2.81 2.71
CA ILE A 70 16.30 -2.03 2.29
C ILE A 70 17.49 -2.47 3.13
N GLY A 71 18.61 -2.80 2.48
CA GLY A 71 19.85 -3.18 3.17
C GLY A 71 19.68 -4.33 4.17
N GLY A 72 18.87 -5.34 3.82
CA GLY A 72 18.58 -6.50 4.68
C GLY A 72 17.54 -6.26 5.78
N LYS A 73 17.16 -5.01 6.08
CA LYS A 73 16.18 -4.66 7.13
C LYS A 73 14.78 -4.49 6.55
N LEU A 74 13.77 -5.03 7.23
CA LEU A 74 12.35 -4.81 6.91
C LEU A 74 11.87 -3.54 7.61
N LYS A 75 11.35 -2.59 6.82
CA LYS A 75 10.67 -1.41 7.30
C LYS A 75 9.16 -1.56 7.12
N THR A 76 8.41 -1.05 8.09
CA THR A 76 6.95 -0.96 8.07
C THR A 76 6.50 0.48 8.26
N ALA A 77 5.39 0.88 7.65
CA ALA A 77 4.76 2.19 7.85
C ALA A 77 3.23 2.06 7.78
N TYR A 78 2.51 2.78 8.63
CA TYR A 78 1.06 2.81 8.63
C TYR A 78 0.52 3.62 7.45
N LEU A 79 -0.38 3.03 6.65
CA LEU A 79 -1.01 3.66 5.49
C LEU A 79 -2.42 4.17 5.76
N GLY A 80 -3.05 3.83 6.88
CA GLY A 80 -4.43 4.24 7.16
C GLY A 80 -5.49 3.20 6.80
N LYS A 81 -6.75 3.65 6.83
CA LYS A 81 -7.90 2.91 6.30
C LYS A 81 -7.95 3.00 4.78
N THR A 82 -8.69 2.10 4.15
CA THR A 82 -8.87 2.05 2.68
C THR A 82 -9.20 3.41 2.07
N GLU A 83 -10.05 4.20 2.73
CA GLU A 83 -10.52 5.50 2.24
C GLU A 83 -9.44 6.59 2.28
N GLU A 84 -8.34 6.38 3.00
CA GLU A 84 -7.24 7.33 3.11
C GLU A 84 -6.08 7.00 2.16
N LEU A 85 -6.17 5.89 1.41
CA LEU A 85 -5.12 5.41 0.50
C LEU A 85 -5.16 6.18 -0.83
N TYR A 86 -4.81 7.46 -0.80
CA TYR A 86 -4.62 8.28 -1.99
C TYR A 86 -3.17 8.26 -2.48
N LEU A 87 -2.97 8.69 -3.73
CA LEU A 87 -1.67 8.73 -4.37
C LEU A 87 -0.64 9.55 -3.57
N ASP A 88 -1.06 10.71 -3.04
CA ASP A 88 -0.21 11.55 -2.19
C ASP A 88 0.33 10.80 -0.98
N ARG A 89 -0.54 10.08 -0.25
CA ARG A 89 -0.16 9.29 0.92
C ARG A 89 0.80 8.16 0.55
N LEU A 90 0.53 7.44 -0.54
CA LEU A 90 1.41 6.37 -1.02
C LEU A 90 2.79 6.92 -1.41
N ASN A 91 2.84 8.05 -2.12
CA ASN A 91 4.08 8.72 -2.48
C ASN A 91 4.87 9.17 -1.25
N ARG A 92 4.21 9.80 -0.28
CA ARG A 92 4.83 10.23 0.98
C ARG A 92 5.46 9.05 1.71
N VAL A 93 4.73 7.93 1.82
CA VAL A 93 5.21 6.72 2.49
C VAL A 93 6.33 6.03 1.69
N ALA A 94 6.28 6.04 0.35
CA ALA A 94 7.39 5.55 -0.48
C ALA A 94 8.69 6.29 -0.18
N GLY A 95 8.65 7.63 -0.09
CA GLY A 95 9.79 8.48 0.25
C GLY A 95 10.32 8.21 1.67
N LEU A 96 9.42 8.13 2.67
CA LEU A 96 9.79 7.78 4.05
C LEU A 96 10.46 6.40 4.14
N LEU A 97 9.98 5.45 3.33
CA LEU A 97 10.57 4.12 3.28
C LEU A 97 11.89 4.12 2.51
N ALA A 98 12.11 5.01 1.53
CA ALA A 98 13.31 5.05 0.67
C ALA A 98 14.59 5.47 1.38
N VAL A 99 14.51 6.33 2.40
CA VAL A 99 15.69 6.84 3.10
C VAL A 99 16.33 5.77 4.00
N PRO A 100 17.63 5.45 3.86
CA PRO A 100 18.30 4.55 4.80
C PRO A 100 18.50 5.24 6.16
N ALA A 101 17.93 4.64 7.23
CA ALA A 101 18.16 4.93 8.67
C ALA A 101 17.72 6.29 9.28
N HIS A 102 16.52 6.28 9.88
CA HIS A 102 16.35 6.30 11.34
C HIS A 102 15.08 5.47 11.59
N GLN A 103 15.06 4.64 12.63
CA GLN A 103 13.93 3.75 12.87
C GLN A 103 12.67 4.60 13.12
N PRO A 104 11.56 4.43 12.37
CA PRO A 104 10.26 4.66 12.96
C PRO A 104 10.01 3.48 13.91
N LYS A 105 10.67 3.52 15.09
CA LYS A 105 10.27 2.71 16.22
C LYS A 105 8.93 3.27 16.68
N GLU A 106 7.86 2.58 16.27
CA GLU A 106 6.54 2.64 16.88
C GLU A 106 5.76 3.97 16.79
N VAL A 107 4.42 3.85 16.83
CA VAL A 107 3.42 4.89 17.10
C VAL A 107 3.21 6.05 16.09
N LEU A 108 2.74 5.72 14.89
CA LEU A 108 1.52 6.38 14.37
C LEU A 108 0.37 5.36 14.23
N ALA A 109 0.44 4.28 15.01
CA ALA A 109 -0.76 3.69 15.57
C ALA A 109 -1.26 4.66 16.66
N THR A 110 -1.83 5.79 16.25
CA THR A 110 -2.92 6.33 17.05
C THR A 110 -4.01 5.30 16.87
N GLU A 111 -4.08 4.36 17.79
CA GLU A 111 -5.32 3.65 18.07
C GLU A 111 -6.42 4.72 18.08
N PRO A 112 -7.52 4.60 17.31
CA PRO A 112 -8.74 5.24 17.78
C PRO A 112 -8.99 4.61 19.15
N ALA A 113 -8.81 5.40 20.19
CA ALA A 113 -9.25 5.06 21.52
C ALA A 113 -10.66 4.48 21.43
N ILE A 114 -10.87 3.33 22.09
CA ILE A 114 -12.22 2.82 22.35
C ILE A 114 -12.96 3.85 23.19
#